data_AF-A0A6P6MW20-F1
#
_entry.id   AF-A0A6P6MW20-F1
#
_cell.length_a   1.000
_cell.length_b   1.000
_cell.length_c   1.000
_cell.angle_alpha   90.00
_cell.angle_beta   90.00
_cell.angle_gamma   90.00
#
_symmetry.space_group_name_H-M   'P 1'
#
loop_
_entity.id
_entity.type
_entity.pdbx_description
1 polymer ?
#
loop_
_entity_poly.entity_id
_entity_poly.type
_entity_poly.pdbx_seq_one_letter_code
_entity_poly.pdbx_strand_id
1 'polypeptide(L)'
;MEDKALRCLQNKSPIFTLGSVGPYDIQVNSLNSLMRDEQVSDEVMNSICDILSKDRPGVVHINCQALTKILDGSKRAKSHYFLKNNILERATEVFGVYLENGNHWSFFHCNVDRRCITYFNSLGETEWQCQAIAQHWSAFAASRGVKGEWDLKTTKHNLQTDSVSCGIHTLAFATEFLKAGGFITSFQCPVIQQERMRLSSLLFESLDRTKKCGICAKNISGRKKMACTCGAVLHVLCAATPMCYICQEDSNPLAQISLPASDTAAHSADPDVLVETSGSDEGSALQQEEKVISMLEAIGKPVACCSEEEMEETKEEERHKHNGERHREHEEVQEKEKKVYKVLGRLTAQGKTYQVDEDELKRRVKGENMSTNMFRALIRVGKKDVPPNVLQQPKKAKTKVTIFSTLTEGEAEDLAKGFGMALTKHVPKDQLLSGIPEEDIPATLRTIEQMKLNVQNLGPESELDLATHRFGPTAADFFFSFLEDCMKKTQHP
;
A
#
# COMPACT_ATOMS: atom_id res chain seq x y z
N MET A 1 -2.48 -25.77 -23.90
CA MET A 1 -1.21 -25.00 -23.89
C MET A 1 -1.20 -23.95 -22.77
N GLU A 2 -2.34 -23.31 -22.50
CA GLU A 2 -2.51 -22.20 -21.53
C GLU A 2 -2.18 -22.55 -20.06
N ASP A 3 -2.68 -23.67 -19.54
CA ASP A 3 -2.41 -24.10 -18.16
C ASP A 3 -0.92 -24.39 -17.94
N LYS A 4 -0.22 -24.91 -18.97
CA LYS A 4 1.24 -25.16 -18.91
C LYS A 4 2.04 -23.85 -18.80
N ALA A 5 1.63 -22.80 -19.51
CA ALA A 5 2.33 -21.50 -19.49
C ALA A 5 2.13 -20.76 -18.16
N LEU A 6 0.91 -20.74 -17.61
CA LEU A 6 0.63 -20.15 -16.30
C LEU A 6 1.38 -20.89 -15.18
N ARG A 7 1.38 -22.23 -15.19
CA ARG A 7 2.17 -23.05 -14.26
C ARG A 7 3.66 -22.79 -14.36
N CYS A 8 4.18 -22.58 -15.57
CA CYS A 8 5.60 -22.25 -15.78
C CYS A 8 6.00 -20.90 -15.14
N LEU A 9 5.07 -19.94 -15.10
CA LEU A 9 5.30 -18.61 -14.50
C LEU A 9 5.24 -18.63 -12.96
N GLN A 10 4.40 -19.48 -12.36
CA GLN A 10 4.25 -19.57 -10.90
C GLN A 10 5.57 -19.89 -10.17
N ASN A 11 6.48 -20.61 -10.83
CA ASN A 11 7.75 -21.10 -10.27
C ASN A 11 8.98 -20.24 -10.64
N LYS A 12 8.81 -19.13 -11.37
CA LYS A 12 9.93 -18.33 -11.90
C LYS A 12 10.06 -16.99 -11.19
N SER A 13 11.27 -16.68 -10.73
CA SER A 13 11.66 -15.40 -10.12
C SER A 13 12.61 -14.59 -11.01
N PRO A 14 12.11 -14.01 -12.12
CA PRO A 14 12.66 -12.73 -12.54
C PRO A 14 11.59 -11.65 -12.69
N ILE A 15 11.99 -10.44 -12.33
CA ILE A 15 11.25 -9.19 -12.50
C ILE A 15 11.32 -8.82 -14.00
N PHE A 16 10.52 -9.46 -14.85
CA PHE A 16 10.41 -9.06 -16.26
C PHE A 16 8.96 -8.77 -16.65
N THR A 17 8.78 -7.84 -17.60
CA THR A 17 7.47 -7.46 -18.14
C THR A 17 6.99 -8.53 -19.12
N LEU A 18 5.82 -9.10 -18.87
CA LEU A 18 5.12 -10.06 -19.73
C LEU A 18 4.48 -9.39 -20.94
N GLY A 19 3.98 -8.17 -20.77
CA GLY A 19 3.28 -7.41 -21.78
C GLY A 19 2.61 -6.18 -21.17
N SER A 20 1.67 -5.59 -21.90
CA SER A 20 0.89 -4.45 -21.41
C SER A 20 -0.60 -4.63 -21.65
N VAL A 21 -1.43 -4.05 -20.79
CA VAL A 21 -2.87 -3.90 -20.99
C VAL A 21 -3.21 -2.42 -20.90
N GLY A 22 -3.59 -1.83 -22.04
CA GLY A 22 -3.80 -0.40 -22.11
C GLY A 22 -2.50 0.37 -21.74
N PRO A 23 -2.52 1.24 -20.72
CA PRO A 23 -1.34 1.94 -20.23
C PRO A 23 -0.52 1.18 -19.19
N TYR A 24 -0.95 -0.02 -18.76
CA TYR A 24 -0.35 -0.74 -17.63
C TYR A 24 0.60 -1.83 -18.11
N ASP A 25 1.84 -1.80 -17.65
CA ASP A 25 2.82 -2.87 -17.87
C ASP A 25 2.60 -3.98 -16.84
N ILE A 26 2.43 -5.21 -17.31
CA ILE A 26 2.22 -6.38 -16.45
C ILE A 26 3.52 -7.15 -16.30
N GLN A 27 3.98 -7.31 -15.07
CA GLN A 27 5.14 -8.12 -14.72
C GLN A 27 4.71 -9.54 -14.31
N VAL A 28 5.68 -10.46 -14.24
CA VAL A 28 5.44 -11.80 -13.69
C VAL A 28 4.91 -11.73 -12.26
N ASN A 29 5.49 -10.86 -11.42
CA ASN A 29 5.04 -10.69 -10.05
C ASN A 29 3.62 -10.13 -9.96
N SER A 30 3.22 -9.25 -10.89
CA SER A 30 1.85 -8.77 -11.04
C SER A 30 0.91 -9.95 -11.25
N LEU A 31 1.20 -10.82 -12.22
CA LEU A 31 0.37 -12.00 -12.50
C LEU A 31 0.38 -13.00 -11.33
N ASN A 32 1.52 -13.16 -10.64
CA ASN A 32 1.63 -14.01 -9.46
C ASN A 32 0.76 -13.51 -8.30
N SER A 33 0.62 -12.19 -8.10
CA SER A 33 -0.27 -11.61 -7.08
C SER A 33 -1.74 -12.00 -7.28
N LEU A 34 -2.12 -12.34 -8.52
CA LEU A 34 -3.46 -12.83 -8.84
C LEU A 34 -3.57 -14.34 -8.61
N MET A 35 -2.53 -15.12 -8.97
CA MET A 35 -2.54 -16.58 -8.89
C MET A 35 -2.32 -17.15 -7.47
N ARG A 36 -1.63 -16.42 -6.60
CA ARG A 36 -1.29 -16.82 -5.22
C ARG A 36 -2.30 -16.27 -4.23
N ASP A 37 -2.28 -16.77 -3.00
CA ASP A 37 -3.08 -16.26 -1.88
C ASP A 37 -2.51 -14.95 -1.32
N GLU A 38 -2.41 -13.95 -2.19
CA GLU A 38 -1.86 -12.62 -1.93
C GLU A 38 -2.89 -11.54 -2.29
N GLN A 39 -2.67 -10.32 -1.78
CA GLN A 39 -3.44 -9.16 -2.20
C GLN A 39 -3.10 -8.79 -3.65
N VAL A 40 -4.14 -8.43 -4.41
CA VAL A 40 -3.99 -8.04 -5.81
C VAL A 40 -3.43 -6.61 -5.88
N SER A 41 -2.45 -6.41 -6.75
CA SER A 41 -1.79 -5.11 -6.96
C SER A 41 -2.63 -4.14 -7.80
N ASP A 42 -2.44 -2.83 -7.58
CA ASP A 42 -3.11 -1.74 -8.32
C ASP A 42 -3.04 -1.92 -9.84
N GLU A 43 -1.87 -2.30 -10.36
CA GLU A 43 -1.62 -2.49 -11.79
C GLU A 43 -2.48 -3.61 -12.37
N VAL A 44 -2.67 -4.71 -11.64
CA VAL A 44 -3.54 -5.82 -12.04
C VAL A 44 -5.00 -5.41 -11.96
N MET A 45 -5.40 -4.77 -10.87
CA MET A 45 -6.76 -4.28 -10.67
C MET A 45 -7.19 -3.36 -11.83
N ASN A 46 -6.37 -2.35 -12.13
CA ASN A 46 -6.61 -1.41 -13.21
C ASN A 46 -6.58 -2.07 -14.60
N SER A 47 -5.70 -3.04 -14.81
CA SER A 47 -5.60 -3.75 -16.10
C SER A 47 -6.85 -4.58 -16.38
N ILE A 48 -7.37 -5.28 -15.37
CA ILE A 48 -8.60 -6.06 -15.53
C ILE A 48 -9.79 -5.12 -15.76
N CYS A 49 -9.90 -4.01 -15.04
CA CYS A 49 -10.95 -3.03 -15.32
C CYS A 49 -10.82 -2.38 -16.71
N ASP A 50 -9.60 -2.13 -17.20
CA ASP A 50 -9.36 -1.67 -18.57
C ASP A 50 -9.88 -2.70 -19.59
N ILE A 51 -9.60 -3.99 -19.39
CA ILE A 51 -10.15 -5.09 -20.22
C ILE A 51 -11.68 -5.07 -20.19
N LEU A 52 -12.29 -4.95 -19.01
CA LEU A 52 -13.75 -4.96 -18.88
C LEU A 52 -14.44 -3.76 -19.54
N SER A 53 -13.71 -2.65 -19.75
CA SER A 53 -14.21 -1.45 -20.43
C SER A 53 -14.02 -1.48 -21.95
N LYS A 54 -13.06 -2.25 -22.46
CA LYS A 54 -12.85 -2.44 -23.90
C LYS A 54 -14.11 -3.10 -24.46
N ASP A 55 -14.63 -2.54 -25.54
CA ASP A 55 -15.86 -2.98 -26.24
C ASP A 55 -17.20 -2.56 -25.58
N ARG A 56 -17.18 -1.61 -24.64
CA ARG A 56 -18.40 -1.02 -24.05
C ARG A 56 -18.51 0.47 -24.34
N PRO A 57 -19.17 0.88 -25.43
CA PRO A 57 -19.37 2.29 -25.74
C PRO A 57 -20.03 3.04 -24.58
N GLY A 58 -19.47 4.19 -24.19
CA GLY A 58 -19.99 5.02 -23.09
C GLY A 58 -19.61 4.57 -21.68
N VAL A 59 -19.02 3.38 -21.51
CA VAL A 59 -18.53 2.89 -20.21
C VAL A 59 -17.06 3.26 -20.04
N VAL A 60 -16.76 4.07 -19.03
CA VAL A 60 -15.41 4.57 -18.77
C VAL A 60 -14.85 3.98 -17.49
N HIS A 61 -13.69 3.30 -17.60
CA HIS A 61 -12.91 2.91 -16.45
C HIS A 61 -12.08 4.10 -15.92
N ILE A 62 -12.18 4.36 -14.62
CA ILE A 62 -11.30 5.29 -13.90
C ILE A 62 -10.27 4.51 -13.08
N ASN A 63 -8.98 4.88 -13.22
CA ASN A 63 -7.92 4.23 -12.47
C ASN A 63 -8.12 4.38 -10.95
N CYS A 64 -7.67 3.37 -10.20
CA CYS A 64 -7.91 3.28 -8.76
C CYS A 64 -7.38 4.48 -7.97
N GLN A 65 -6.21 5.01 -8.33
CA GLN A 65 -5.61 6.15 -7.61
C GLN A 65 -6.43 7.43 -7.77
N ALA A 66 -6.98 7.65 -8.97
CA ALA A 66 -7.86 8.79 -9.23
C ALA A 66 -9.20 8.59 -8.53
N LEU A 67 -9.77 7.38 -8.60
CA LEU A 67 -11.03 7.04 -7.96
C LEU A 67 -10.94 7.15 -6.44
N THR A 68 -9.91 6.59 -5.81
CA THR A 68 -9.65 6.73 -4.37
C THR A 68 -9.62 8.20 -3.96
N LYS A 69 -8.89 9.06 -4.67
CA LYS A 69 -8.87 10.50 -4.36
C LYS A 69 -10.24 11.17 -4.49
N ILE A 70 -11.09 10.71 -5.42
CA ILE A 70 -12.46 11.22 -5.56
C ILE A 70 -13.31 10.76 -4.38
N LEU A 71 -13.31 9.45 -4.08
CA LEU A 71 -14.16 8.85 -3.06
C LEU A 71 -13.69 9.17 -1.62
N ASP A 72 -12.42 9.53 -1.43
CA ASP A 72 -11.88 10.10 -0.18
C ASP A 72 -12.22 11.60 0.00
N GLY A 73 -12.90 12.21 -0.96
CA GLY A 73 -13.26 13.63 -0.89
C GLY A 73 -12.04 14.57 -0.98
N SER A 74 -11.00 14.19 -1.74
CA SER A 74 -9.84 15.05 -1.93
C SER A 74 -10.22 16.39 -2.57
N LYS A 75 -9.73 17.50 -2.01
CA LYS A 75 -9.93 18.84 -2.62
C LYS A 75 -9.32 18.89 -4.02
N ARG A 76 -8.21 18.16 -4.22
CA ARG A 76 -7.52 18.06 -5.51
C ARG A 76 -8.41 17.41 -6.56
N ALA A 77 -9.27 16.45 -6.20
CA ALA A 77 -10.14 15.76 -7.16
C ALA A 77 -11.11 16.70 -7.90
N LYS A 78 -11.48 17.81 -7.25
CA LYS A 78 -12.37 18.85 -7.78
C LYS A 78 -11.67 19.85 -8.72
N SER A 79 -10.33 19.84 -8.76
CA SER A 79 -9.57 20.76 -9.61
C SER A 79 -9.71 20.41 -11.10
N HIS A 80 -9.77 21.43 -11.97
CA HIS A 80 -9.72 21.24 -13.43
C HIS A 80 -8.46 20.48 -13.91
N TYR A 81 -7.37 20.49 -13.13
CA TYR A 81 -6.11 19.83 -13.50
C TYR A 81 -5.99 18.39 -13.00
N PHE A 82 -6.96 17.88 -12.24
CA PHE A 82 -6.88 16.54 -11.63
C PHE A 82 -6.96 15.42 -12.67
N LEU A 83 -7.94 15.51 -13.55
CA LEU A 83 -8.07 14.69 -14.74
C LEU A 83 -8.04 15.64 -15.92
N LYS A 84 -7.09 15.43 -16.84
CA LYS A 84 -6.90 16.33 -18.01
C LYS A 84 -8.18 16.48 -18.84
N ASN A 85 -9.01 15.43 -18.88
CA ASN A 85 -10.28 15.40 -19.60
C ASN A 85 -11.42 15.19 -18.61
N ASN A 86 -12.58 15.79 -18.91
CA ASN A 86 -13.79 15.54 -18.14
C ASN A 86 -14.33 14.14 -18.48
N ILE A 87 -14.07 13.18 -17.60
CA ILE A 87 -14.50 11.79 -17.78
C ILE A 87 -16.02 11.63 -17.88
N LEU A 88 -16.81 12.60 -17.37
CA LEU A 88 -18.27 12.53 -17.39
C LEU A 88 -18.89 13.09 -18.67
N GLU A 89 -18.15 13.82 -19.50
CA GLU A 89 -18.71 14.52 -20.67
C GLU A 89 -19.24 13.57 -21.75
N ARG A 90 -18.69 12.34 -21.82
CA ARG A 90 -19.07 11.32 -22.82
C ARG A 90 -19.36 9.95 -22.22
N ALA A 91 -19.42 9.87 -20.89
CA ALA A 91 -19.67 8.62 -20.19
C ALA A 91 -21.15 8.49 -19.85
N THR A 92 -21.77 7.39 -20.27
CA THR A 92 -23.06 6.94 -19.73
C THR A 92 -22.86 6.24 -18.39
N GLU A 93 -21.71 5.58 -18.23
CA GLU A 93 -21.32 4.86 -17.03
C GLU A 93 -19.85 5.08 -16.71
N VAL A 94 -19.53 5.20 -15.43
CA VAL A 94 -18.16 5.24 -14.94
C VAL A 94 -18.00 4.18 -13.87
N PHE A 95 -16.91 3.43 -13.92
CA PHE A 95 -16.62 2.42 -12.88
C PHE A 95 -15.14 2.33 -12.59
N GLY A 96 -14.81 1.74 -11.45
CA GLY A 96 -13.46 1.41 -11.09
C GLY A 96 -13.39 0.73 -9.74
N VAL A 97 -12.17 0.54 -9.29
CA VAL A 97 -11.85 -0.11 -8.03
C VAL A 97 -11.30 0.92 -7.06
N TYR A 98 -11.85 0.93 -5.86
CA TYR A 98 -11.53 1.87 -4.81
C TYR A 98 -10.62 1.16 -3.80
N LEU A 99 -9.42 1.72 -3.59
CA LEU A 99 -8.55 1.28 -2.51
C LEU A 99 -8.89 2.06 -1.24
N GLU A 100 -9.80 1.51 -0.46
CA GLU A 100 -10.25 2.08 0.80
C GLU A 100 -9.15 1.97 1.86
N ASN A 101 -8.88 3.10 2.52
CA ASN A 101 -7.87 3.22 3.59
C ASN A 101 -6.47 2.68 3.22
N GLY A 102 -6.17 2.56 1.93
CA GLY A 102 -4.90 2.06 1.42
C GLY A 102 -4.68 0.55 1.50
N ASN A 103 -5.67 -0.25 1.92
CA ASN A 103 -5.47 -1.68 2.15
C ASN A 103 -6.65 -2.60 1.78
N HIS A 104 -7.81 -2.04 1.44
CA HIS A 104 -9.00 -2.82 1.15
C HIS A 104 -9.60 -2.44 -0.20
N TRP A 105 -9.84 -3.42 -1.06
CA TRP A 105 -10.43 -3.20 -2.37
C TRP A 105 -11.96 -3.26 -2.30
N SER A 106 -12.61 -2.28 -2.89
CA SER A 106 -14.06 -2.26 -3.12
C SER A 106 -14.39 -1.82 -4.54
N PHE A 107 -15.60 -2.15 -4.99
CA PHE A 107 -16.07 -1.83 -6.34
C PHE A 107 -16.98 -0.60 -6.32
N PHE A 108 -16.75 0.32 -7.25
CA PHE A 108 -17.59 1.48 -7.47
C PHE A 108 -18.03 1.52 -8.94
N HIS A 109 -19.31 1.79 -9.12
CA HIS A 109 -19.92 2.11 -10.41
C HIS A 109 -20.89 3.28 -10.24
N CYS A 110 -21.02 4.10 -11.28
CA CYS A 110 -22.15 4.99 -11.42
C CYS A 110 -22.72 4.97 -12.83
N ASN A 111 -24.03 5.06 -12.91
CA ASN A 111 -24.74 5.41 -14.13
C ASN A 111 -25.01 6.93 -14.12
N VAL A 112 -24.39 7.64 -15.04
CA VAL A 112 -24.42 9.11 -15.11
C VAL A 112 -25.81 9.62 -15.48
N ASP A 113 -26.49 8.93 -16.41
CA ASP A 113 -27.81 9.32 -16.89
C ASP A 113 -28.89 9.14 -15.83
N ARG A 114 -28.85 8.02 -15.10
CA ARG A 114 -29.82 7.67 -14.06
C ARG A 114 -29.48 8.24 -12.68
N ARG A 115 -28.32 8.89 -12.52
CA ARG A 115 -27.82 9.38 -11.23
C ARG A 115 -27.81 8.30 -10.15
N CYS A 116 -27.40 7.10 -10.52
CA CYS A 116 -27.34 5.97 -9.62
C CYS A 116 -25.88 5.58 -9.38
N ILE A 117 -25.50 5.43 -8.12
CA ILE A 117 -24.23 4.83 -7.68
C ILE A 117 -24.53 3.39 -7.28
N THR A 118 -23.65 2.47 -7.65
CA THR A 118 -23.62 1.12 -7.10
C THR A 118 -22.26 0.89 -6.44
N TYR A 119 -22.29 0.45 -5.19
CA TYR A 119 -21.10 0.23 -4.39
C TYR A 119 -21.14 -1.18 -3.79
N PHE A 120 -20.03 -1.91 -3.90
CA PHE A 120 -19.86 -3.23 -3.28
C PHE A 120 -18.59 -3.30 -2.47
N ASN A 121 -18.72 -3.74 -1.22
CA ASN A 121 -17.65 -3.95 -0.27
C ASN A 121 -17.69 -5.38 0.24
N SER A 122 -16.66 -6.19 -0.05
CA SER A 122 -16.63 -7.59 0.39
C SER A 122 -16.60 -7.79 1.91
N LEU A 123 -16.30 -6.75 2.70
CA LEU A 123 -16.42 -6.76 4.18
C LEU A 123 -17.79 -6.30 4.68
N GLY A 124 -18.69 -5.90 3.78
CA GLY A 124 -19.98 -5.30 4.07
C GLY A 124 -19.92 -3.78 4.04
N GLU A 125 -20.99 -3.17 3.54
CA GLU A 125 -21.15 -1.72 3.48
C GLU A 125 -21.74 -1.18 4.79
N THR A 126 -21.29 -0.01 5.19
CA THR A 126 -21.93 0.75 6.27
C THR A 126 -22.69 1.95 5.70
N GLU A 127 -23.75 2.37 6.38
CA GLU A 127 -24.53 3.53 5.95
C GLU A 127 -23.68 4.80 5.86
N TRP A 128 -22.81 5.03 6.85
CA TRP A 128 -21.90 6.18 6.86
C TRP A 128 -20.94 6.18 5.66
N GLN A 129 -20.37 5.02 5.33
CA GLN A 129 -19.49 4.86 4.17
C GLN A 129 -20.23 5.17 2.87
N CYS A 130 -21.44 4.63 2.70
CA CYS A 130 -22.29 4.91 1.55
C CYS A 130 -22.63 6.41 1.44
N GLN A 131 -23.01 7.06 2.54
CA GLN A 131 -23.31 8.49 2.56
C GLN A 131 -22.08 9.33 2.16
N ALA A 132 -20.90 9.00 2.69
CA ALA A 132 -19.66 9.69 2.35
C ALA A 132 -19.31 9.54 0.85
N ILE A 133 -19.40 8.32 0.31
CA ILE A 133 -19.18 8.04 -1.12
C ILE A 133 -20.13 8.85 -2.00
N ALA A 134 -21.43 8.86 -1.67
CA ALA A 134 -22.44 9.60 -2.42
C ALA A 134 -22.16 11.12 -2.39
N GLN A 135 -21.82 11.67 -1.23
CA GLN A 135 -21.48 13.09 -1.08
C GLN A 135 -20.21 13.47 -1.85
N HIS A 136 -19.15 12.67 -1.73
CA HIS A 136 -17.87 12.93 -2.38
C HIS A 136 -17.96 12.81 -3.90
N TRP A 137 -18.64 11.77 -4.40
CA TRP A 137 -18.92 11.61 -5.82
C TRP A 137 -19.77 12.76 -6.35
N SER A 138 -20.85 13.13 -5.65
CA SER A 138 -21.70 14.26 -6.04
C SER A 138 -20.91 15.56 -6.17
N ALA A 139 -20.04 15.85 -5.20
CA ALA A 139 -19.20 17.04 -5.25
C ALA A 139 -18.19 17.02 -6.41
N PHE A 140 -17.62 15.86 -6.73
CA PHE A 140 -16.77 15.68 -7.90
C PHE A 140 -17.56 15.87 -9.20
N ALA A 141 -18.70 15.20 -9.36
CA ALA A 141 -19.55 15.29 -10.53
C ALA A 141 -20.04 16.73 -10.77
N ALA A 142 -20.43 17.45 -9.71
CA ALA A 142 -20.80 18.86 -9.79
C ALA A 142 -19.65 19.74 -10.32
N SER A 143 -18.40 19.48 -9.90
CA SER A 143 -17.21 20.18 -10.44
C SER A 143 -16.93 19.89 -11.92
N ARG A 144 -17.60 18.88 -12.47
CA ARG A 144 -17.56 18.47 -13.89
C ARG A 144 -18.84 18.83 -14.65
N GLY A 145 -19.70 19.68 -14.07
CA GLY A 145 -20.94 20.15 -14.68
C GLY A 145 -22.16 19.25 -14.45
N VAL A 146 -21.99 18.12 -13.77
CA VAL A 146 -23.01 17.08 -13.58
C VAL A 146 -23.67 17.27 -12.20
N LYS A 147 -24.59 18.23 -12.10
CA LYS A 147 -25.29 18.61 -10.84
C LYS A 147 -26.51 17.72 -10.57
N GLY A 148 -26.91 17.57 -9.30
CA GLY A 148 -28.09 16.82 -8.88
C GLY A 148 -27.79 15.81 -7.77
N GLU A 149 -28.84 15.24 -7.20
CA GLU A 149 -28.74 14.16 -6.21
C GLU A 149 -28.35 12.85 -6.88
N TRP A 150 -27.68 11.99 -6.10
CA TRP A 150 -27.28 10.65 -6.53
C TRP A 150 -27.90 9.62 -5.59
N ASP A 151 -28.55 8.62 -6.18
CA ASP A 151 -29.13 7.48 -5.46
C ASP A 151 -28.06 6.38 -5.34
N LEU A 152 -27.68 6.00 -4.13
CA LEU A 152 -26.69 4.96 -3.90
C LEU A 152 -27.37 3.65 -3.53
N LYS A 153 -27.05 2.60 -4.29
CA LYS A 153 -27.56 1.24 -4.08
C LYS A 153 -26.44 0.29 -3.73
N THR A 154 -26.77 -0.65 -2.85
CA THR A 154 -25.99 -1.85 -2.59
C THR A 154 -26.84 -3.07 -2.92
N THR A 155 -26.19 -4.22 -3.09
CA THR A 155 -26.84 -5.47 -3.46
C THR A 155 -26.39 -6.53 -2.47
N LYS A 156 -27.28 -7.46 -2.12
CA LYS A 156 -26.92 -8.57 -1.24
C LYS A 156 -25.81 -9.43 -1.87
N HIS A 157 -24.73 -9.64 -1.13
CA HIS A 157 -23.65 -10.53 -1.55
C HIS A 157 -23.06 -11.30 -0.37
N ASN A 158 -22.30 -12.36 -0.65
CA ASN A 158 -21.50 -13.03 0.37
C ASN A 158 -20.34 -12.13 0.82
N LEU A 159 -19.97 -12.25 2.10
CA LEU A 159 -18.83 -11.54 2.67
C LEU A 159 -17.56 -12.37 2.46
N GLN A 160 -16.44 -11.68 2.29
CA GLN A 160 -15.14 -12.33 2.36
C GLN A 160 -14.87 -12.84 3.76
N THR A 161 -14.11 -13.93 3.86
CA THR A 161 -13.78 -14.59 5.13
C THR A 161 -12.29 -14.55 5.46
N ASP A 162 -11.48 -13.98 4.57
CA ASP A 162 -10.02 -13.87 4.70
C ASP A 162 -9.56 -12.41 4.52
N SER A 163 -8.27 -12.15 4.72
CA SER A 163 -7.66 -10.81 4.70
C SER A 163 -7.01 -10.42 3.36
N VAL A 164 -7.07 -11.29 2.34
CA VAL A 164 -6.29 -11.14 1.09
C VAL A 164 -7.14 -11.17 -0.18
N SER A 165 -8.39 -11.64 -0.11
CA SER A 165 -9.25 -11.88 -1.28
C SER A 165 -10.16 -10.71 -1.66
N CYS A 166 -10.03 -9.53 -1.02
CA CYS A 166 -10.84 -8.35 -1.35
C CYS A 166 -10.72 -7.92 -2.81
N GLY A 167 -9.50 -8.00 -3.38
CA GLY A 167 -9.27 -7.72 -4.80
C GLY A 167 -10.00 -8.71 -5.72
N ILE A 168 -10.03 -9.99 -5.35
CA ILE A 168 -10.72 -11.04 -6.12
C ILE A 168 -12.23 -10.84 -6.09
N HIS A 169 -12.80 -10.60 -4.91
CA HIS A 169 -14.22 -10.25 -4.78
C HIS A 169 -14.57 -9.02 -5.62
N THR A 170 -13.78 -7.96 -5.51
CA THR A 170 -13.96 -6.70 -6.26
C THR A 170 -13.97 -6.90 -7.77
N LEU A 171 -13.03 -7.69 -8.30
CA LEU A 171 -12.97 -7.98 -9.73
C LEU A 171 -14.08 -8.92 -10.20
N ALA A 172 -14.50 -9.86 -9.35
CA ALA A 172 -15.63 -10.73 -9.62
C ALA A 172 -16.95 -9.93 -9.66
N PHE A 173 -17.15 -9.00 -8.71
CA PHE A 173 -18.24 -8.03 -8.74
C PHE A 173 -18.24 -7.23 -10.04
N ALA A 174 -17.11 -6.61 -10.38
CA ALA A 174 -16.99 -5.82 -11.60
C ALA A 174 -17.33 -6.64 -12.85
N THR A 175 -16.83 -7.87 -12.94
CA THR A 175 -17.08 -8.77 -14.07
C THR A 175 -18.56 -9.08 -14.21
N GLU A 176 -19.21 -9.58 -13.15
CA GLU A 176 -20.59 -10.03 -13.23
C GLU A 176 -21.58 -8.87 -13.33
N PHE A 177 -21.33 -7.77 -12.60
CA PHE A 177 -22.14 -6.56 -12.67
C PHE A 177 -22.17 -5.98 -14.09
N LEU A 178 -20.99 -5.84 -14.70
CA LEU A 178 -20.90 -5.32 -16.06
C LEU A 178 -21.49 -6.31 -17.08
N LYS A 179 -21.24 -7.62 -16.96
CA LYS A 179 -21.87 -8.63 -17.84
C LYS A 179 -23.40 -8.58 -17.78
N ALA A 180 -23.97 -8.33 -16.61
CA ALA A 180 -25.42 -8.22 -16.40
C ALA A 180 -26.02 -6.88 -16.89
N GLY A 181 -25.22 -5.99 -17.50
CA GLY A 181 -25.69 -4.70 -18.00
C GLY A 181 -25.95 -3.67 -16.89
N GLY A 182 -25.19 -3.76 -15.79
CA GLY A 182 -25.25 -2.77 -14.71
C GLY A 182 -26.38 -2.98 -13.70
N PHE A 183 -26.91 -4.20 -13.60
CA PHE A 183 -27.93 -4.53 -12.62
C PHE A 183 -27.83 -5.99 -12.15
N ILE A 184 -27.70 -6.18 -10.84
CA ILE A 184 -27.76 -7.48 -10.17
C ILE A 184 -28.52 -7.34 -8.84
N THR A 185 -29.33 -8.36 -8.50
CA THR A 185 -30.14 -8.39 -7.27
C THR A 185 -29.49 -9.19 -6.14
N SER A 186 -28.57 -10.08 -6.47
CA SER A 186 -27.69 -10.76 -5.54
C SER A 186 -26.41 -11.19 -6.24
N PHE A 187 -25.33 -11.35 -5.49
CA PHE A 187 -24.06 -11.85 -6.01
C PHE A 187 -23.48 -12.92 -5.09
N GLN A 188 -22.88 -13.94 -5.70
CA GLN A 188 -22.07 -14.92 -4.99
C GLN A 188 -20.71 -14.99 -5.67
N CYS A 189 -19.66 -14.63 -4.93
CA CYS A 189 -18.30 -14.78 -5.41
C CYS A 189 -18.03 -16.27 -5.65
N PRO A 190 -17.49 -16.66 -6.83
CA PRO A 190 -17.04 -18.02 -7.05
C PRO A 190 -15.97 -18.43 -6.03
N VAL A 191 -15.63 -19.71 -6.00
CA VAL A 191 -14.51 -20.19 -5.17
C VAL A 191 -13.25 -19.38 -5.50
N ILE A 192 -12.65 -18.76 -4.48
CA ILE A 192 -11.59 -17.74 -4.66
C ILE A 192 -10.47 -18.24 -5.56
N GLN A 193 -9.97 -19.46 -5.35
CA GLN A 193 -8.90 -19.99 -6.17
C GLN A 193 -9.32 -20.21 -7.64
N GLN A 194 -10.57 -20.60 -7.90
CA GLN A 194 -11.08 -20.74 -9.26
C GLN A 194 -11.17 -19.37 -9.94
N GLU A 195 -11.62 -18.35 -9.20
CA GLU A 195 -11.75 -16.99 -9.72
C GLU A 195 -10.38 -16.35 -9.96
N ARG A 196 -9.39 -16.59 -9.10
CA ARG A 196 -7.98 -16.23 -9.31
C ARG A 196 -7.45 -16.77 -10.64
N MET A 197 -7.66 -18.06 -10.91
CA MET A 197 -7.22 -18.67 -12.16
C MET A 197 -7.97 -18.10 -13.37
N ARG A 198 -9.28 -17.90 -13.27
CA ARG A 198 -10.09 -17.30 -14.33
C ARG A 198 -9.62 -15.89 -14.69
N LEU A 199 -9.40 -15.04 -13.69
CA LEU A 199 -8.91 -13.67 -13.87
C LEU A 199 -7.47 -13.65 -14.41
N SER A 200 -6.64 -14.62 -14.00
CA SER A 200 -5.26 -14.77 -14.50
C SER A 200 -5.23 -15.12 -15.98
N SER A 201 -6.07 -16.05 -16.42
CA SER A 201 -6.23 -16.36 -17.85
C SER A 201 -6.71 -15.14 -18.62
N LEU A 202 -7.77 -14.46 -18.14
CA LEU A 202 -8.29 -13.25 -18.78
C LEU A 202 -7.21 -12.17 -18.96
N LEU A 203 -6.43 -11.90 -17.90
CA LEU A 203 -5.35 -10.92 -17.95
C LEU A 203 -4.26 -11.35 -18.94
N PHE A 204 -3.82 -12.61 -18.87
CA PHE A 204 -2.73 -13.14 -19.67
C PHE A 204 -3.06 -13.16 -21.18
N GLU A 205 -4.30 -13.53 -21.53
CA GLU A 205 -4.82 -13.53 -22.90
C GLU A 205 -4.95 -12.12 -23.48
N SER A 206 -5.19 -11.13 -22.63
CA SER A 206 -5.36 -9.73 -23.02
C SER A 206 -4.05 -8.94 -23.15
N LEU A 207 -2.90 -9.57 -22.87
CA LEU A 207 -1.60 -8.91 -22.93
C LEU A 207 -1.21 -8.53 -24.37
N ASP A 208 -0.96 -7.25 -24.60
CA ASP A 208 -0.20 -6.79 -25.76
C ASP A 208 1.30 -7.05 -25.51
N ARG A 209 1.83 -8.04 -26.24
CA ARG A 209 3.23 -8.49 -26.17
C ARG A 209 4.10 -7.95 -27.30
N THR A 210 3.60 -6.93 -28.03
CA THR A 210 4.27 -6.43 -29.24
C THR A 210 5.17 -5.22 -28.98
N LYS A 211 4.94 -4.49 -27.90
CA LYS A 211 5.65 -3.25 -27.56
C LYS A 211 7.04 -3.47 -26.97
N LYS A 212 7.22 -4.55 -26.20
CA LYS A 212 8.46 -4.86 -25.49
C LYS A 212 9.02 -6.21 -25.92
N CYS A 213 10.34 -6.31 -25.92
CA CYS A 213 11.02 -7.55 -26.25
C CYS A 213 10.75 -8.61 -25.17
N GLY A 214 10.22 -9.77 -25.58
CA GLY A 214 9.97 -10.92 -24.68
C GLY A 214 11.20 -11.62 -24.10
N ILE A 215 12.40 -11.04 -24.23
CA ILE A 215 13.67 -11.51 -23.62
C ILE A 215 14.27 -10.41 -22.75
N CYS A 216 14.57 -9.24 -23.32
CA CYS A 216 15.26 -8.17 -22.59
C CYS A 216 14.33 -7.10 -21.98
N ALA A 217 13.01 -7.21 -22.20
CA ALA A 217 11.97 -6.27 -21.76
C ALA A 217 12.12 -4.81 -22.25
N LYS A 218 13.11 -4.50 -23.11
CA LYS A 218 13.29 -3.18 -23.73
C LYS A 218 12.28 -2.98 -24.86
N ASN A 219 11.95 -1.73 -25.15
CA ASN A 219 11.05 -1.37 -26.24
C ASN A 219 11.54 -1.90 -27.59
N ILE A 220 10.62 -2.43 -28.39
CA ILE A 220 10.89 -2.80 -29.78
C ILE A 220 10.87 -1.51 -30.61
N SER A 221 12.01 -1.15 -31.19
CA SER A 221 12.14 -0.07 -32.17
C SER A 221 12.81 -0.60 -33.45
N GLY A 222 12.32 -0.17 -34.62
CA GLY A 222 12.89 -0.54 -35.92
C GLY A 222 12.21 -1.74 -36.62
N ARG A 223 12.65 -2.00 -37.87
CA ARG A 223 12.02 -3.00 -38.78
C ARG A 223 12.47 -4.45 -38.53
N LYS A 224 13.63 -4.67 -37.92
CA LYS A 224 14.19 -6.00 -37.70
C LYS A 224 13.73 -6.55 -36.35
N LYS A 225 12.66 -7.35 -36.38
CA LYS A 225 12.07 -8.02 -35.23
C LYS A 225 11.80 -9.49 -35.56
N MET A 226 11.84 -10.35 -34.56
CA MET A 226 11.41 -11.75 -34.68
C MET A 226 10.16 -11.97 -33.85
N ALA A 227 9.30 -12.89 -34.29
CA ALA A 227 8.11 -13.28 -33.56
C ALA A 227 8.35 -14.62 -32.86
N CYS A 228 7.97 -14.68 -31.59
CA CYS A 228 7.82 -15.94 -30.87
C CYS A 228 6.51 -16.61 -31.26
N THR A 229 6.44 -17.93 -31.13
CA THR A 229 5.21 -18.72 -31.33
C THR A 229 4.03 -18.30 -30.45
N CYS A 230 4.28 -17.69 -29.28
CA CYS A 230 3.24 -17.14 -28.40
C CYS A 230 2.81 -15.70 -28.75
N GLY A 231 3.24 -15.17 -29.90
CA GLY A 231 2.95 -13.81 -30.36
C GLY A 231 3.83 -12.71 -29.77
N ALA A 232 4.73 -13.03 -28.83
CA ALA A 232 5.68 -12.05 -28.30
C ALA A 232 6.70 -11.61 -29.36
N VAL A 233 7.10 -10.34 -29.34
CA VAL A 233 8.09 -9.79 -30.26
C VAL A 233 9.47 -9.79 -29.61
N LEU A 234 10.52 -10.07 -30.38
CA LEU A 234 11.90 -10.20 -29.94
C LEU A 234 12.81 -9.29 -30.77
N HIS A 235 13.80 -8.65 -30.13
CA HIS A 235 14.91 -8.07 -30.87
C HIS A 235 15.70 -9.20 -31.53
N VAL A 236 16.12 -8.99 -32.78
CA VAL A 236 16.95 -9.98 -33.51
C VAL A 236 18.21 -10.33 -32.71
N LEU A 237 18.84 -9.34 -32.08
CA LEU A 237 20.04 -9.52 -31.27
C LEU A 237 19.80 -10.24 -29.93
N CYS A 238 18.57 -10.21 -29.40
CA CYS A 238 18.25 -10.85 -28.12
C CYS A 238 17.95 -12.34 -28.27
N ALA A 239 17.68 -12.81 -29.48
CA ALA A 239 17.17 -14.15 -29.72
C ALA A 239 18.14 -14.94 -30.59
N ALA A 240 18.89 -15.87 -29.99
CA ALA A 240 19.61 -16.91 -30.73
C ALA A 240 18.66 -17.91 -31.41
N THR A 241 17.47 -18.09 -30.82
CA THR A 241 16.32 -18.86 -31.33
C THR A 241 15.04 -18.04 -31.18
N PRO A 242 13.99 -18.23 -32.01
CA PRO A 242 12.77 -17.42 -31.98
C PRO A 242 11.82 -17.78 -30.81
N MET A 243 12.36 -17.92 -29.59
CA MET A 243 11.61 -18.25 -28.38
C MET A 243 11.80 -17.17 -27.32
N CYS A 244 10.70 -16.59 -26.86
CA CYS A 244 10.67 -15.68 -25.73
C CYS A 244 10.88 -16.41 -24.41
N TYR A 245 11.11 -15.66 -23.33
CA TYR A 245 11.34 -16.22 -22.00
C TYR A 245 10.21 -17.16 -21.52
N ILE A 246 8.96 -16.88 -21.89
CA ILE A 246 7.79 -17.71 -21.54
C ILE A 246 7.80 -19.06 -22.26
N CYS A 247 8.32 -19.10 -23.49
CA CYS A 247 8.34 -20.29 -24.34
C CYS A 247 9.63 -21.11 -24.24
N GLN A 248 10.65 -20.60 -23.56
CA GLN A 248 11.85 -21.37 -23.25
C GLN A 248 11.48 -22.42 -22.19
N GLU A 249 11.39 -23.69 -22.59
CA GLU A 249 11.25 -24.82 -21.65
C GLU A 249 12.45 -24.89 -20.70
N ASP A 250 12.24 -25.38 -19.47
CA ASP A 250 13.16 -25.34 -18.33
C ASP A 250 14.55 -25.94 -18.58
N SER A 251 15.39 -25.18 -19.28
CA SER A 251 16.83 -25.36 -19.34
C SER A 251 17.45 -24.25 -18.50
N ASN A 252 17.66 -24.52 -17.22
CA ASN A 252 18.54 -23.81 -16.28
C ASN A 252 19.02 -22.40 -16.72
N PRO A 253 18.45 -21.29 -16.21
CA PRO A 253 18.76 -19.93 -16.70
C PRO A 253 20.18 -19.42 -16.40
N LEU A 254 20.99 -20.17 -15.65
CA LEU A 254 22.34 -19.76 -15.26
C LEU A 254 23.43 -20.07 -16.30
N ALA A 255 23.08 -20.64 -17.46
CA ALA A 255 24.08 -21.05 -18.47
C ALA A 255 24.18 -20.16 -19.71
N GLN A 256 23.35 -19.11 -19.90
CA GLN A 256 23.31 -18.37 -21.17
C GLN A 256 23.42 -16.84 -21.09
N ILE A 257 23.97 -16.30 -20.00
CA ILE A 257 24.52 -14.94 -20.01
C ILE A 257 26.05 -15.04 -19.97
N SER A 258 26.64 -15.51 -21.07
CA SER A 258 27.99 -15.11 -21.42
C SER A 258 27.83 -13.86 -22.29
N LEU A 259 28.06 -12.70 -21.69
CA LEU A 259 28.26 -11.45 -22.43
C LEU A 259 29.39 -11.69 -23.45
N PRO A 260 29.25 -11.29 -24.72
CA PRO A 260 30.37 -11.36 -25.64
C PRO A 260 31.49 -10.46 -25.12
N ALA A 261 32.67 -11.05 -24.92
CA ALA A 261 33.89 -10.36 -24.57
C ALA A 261 34.17 -9.28 -25.62
N SER A 262 34.42 -8.07 -25.16
CA SER A 262 34.85 -6.96 -25.99
C SER A 262 36.23 -7.28 -26.59
N ASP A 263 36.30 -7.32 -27.92
CA ASP A 263 37.55 -7.33 -28.66
C ASP A 263 38.43 -6.15 -28.22
N THR A 264 39.58 -6.47 -27.61
CA THR A 264 40.68 -5.53 -27.42
C THR A 264 41.77 -5.89 -28.42
N ALA A 265 41.81 -5.15 -29.53
CA ALA A 265 43.03 -4.98 -30.29
C ALA A 265 43.92 -3.96 -29.55
N ALA A 266 45.15 -4.38 -29.28
CA ALA A 266 46.19 -3.66 -28.54
C ALA A 266 46.56 -2.31 -29.19
N HIS A 267 46.98 -1.33 -28.37
CA HIS A 267 48.22 -0.58 -28.53
C HIS A 267 48.56 0.28 -27.28
N SER A 268 49.69 -0.10 -26.63
CA SER A 268 50.76 0.68 -25.97
C SER A 268 50.50 1.95 -25.12
N ALA A 269 50.91 1.84 -23.84
CA ALA A 269 51.73 2.75 -22.98
C ALA A 269 51.41 4.27 -22.99
N ASP A 270 51.11 4.94 -21.87
CA ASP A 270 51.96 5.31 -20.72
C ASP A 270 51.07 5.92 -19.58
N PRO A 271 51.54 6.11 -18.33
CA PRO A 271 50.72 6.39 -17.16
C PRO A 271 50.57 7.90 -16.84
N ASP A 272 49.49 8.19 -16.11
CA ASP A 272 49.25 9.32 -15.19
C ASP A 272 47.92 10.06 -15.41
N VAL A 273 47.37 10.46 -14.27
CA VAL A 273 46.38 11.54 -14.03
C VAL A 273 44.91 11.11 -13.81
N LEU A 274 44.58 11.07 -12.50
CA LEU A 274 43.36 11.50 -11.80
C LEU A 274 42.03 10.74 -12.04
N VAL A 275 41.64 9.99 -11.00
CA VAL A 275 40.28 9.49 -10.78
C VAL A 275 39.43 10.62 -10.16
N GLU A 276 38.48 11.14 -10.92
CA GLU A 276 37.25 11.75 -10.39
C GLU A 276 36.17 10.65 -10.27
N THR A 277 35.58 10.51 -9.10
CA THR A 277 34.36 9.71 -8.88
C THR A 277 33.12 10.59 -9.04
N SER A 278 32.25 10.28 -9.99
CA SER A 278 30.86 10.77 -10.05
C SER A 278 29.90 9.58 -10.07
N GLY A 279 28.86 9.66 -9.23
CA GLY A 279 27.96 8.57 -8.88
C GLY A 279 26.72 8.41 -9.77
N SER A 280 25.86 7.46 -9.37
CA SER A 280 24.40 7.62 -9.34
C SER A 280 23.72 6.37 -8.76
N ASP A 281 23.19 6.48 -7.54
CA ASP A 281 22.28 5.48 -6.92
C ASP A 281 21.17 6.21 -6.12
N GLU A 282 20.68 7.32 -6.67
CA GLU A 282 19.73 8.25 -6.00
C GLU A 282 18.26 8.02 -6.37
N GLY A 283 17.95 7.15 -7.35
CA GLY A 283 16.59 7.04 -7.92
C GLY A 283 15.59 6.16 -7.14
N SER A 284 16.05 5.16 -6.40
CA SER A 284 15.17 4.14 -5.79
C SER A 284 14.59 4.54 -4.43
N ALA A 285 15.30 5.36 -3.65
CA ALA A 285 14.88 5.70 -2.29
C ALA A 285 13.80 6.79 -2.23
N LEU A 286 13.81 7.73 -3.20
CA LEU A 286 12.85 8.83 -3.28
C LEU A 286 11.42 8.35 -3.56
N GLN A 287 11.26 7.28 -4.35
CA GLN A 287 9.95 6.70 -4.67
C GLN A 287 9.26 6.04 -3.47
N GLN A 288 10.03 5.52 -2.51
CA GLN A 288 9.49 4.87 -1.32
C GLN A 288 9.01 5.90 -0.28
N GLU A 289 9.72 7.03 -0.16
CA GLU A 289 9.34 8.14 0.71
C GLU A 289 8.08 8.89 0.21
N GLU A 290 7.97 9.11 -1.12
CA GLU A 290 6.76 9.69 -1.73
C GLU A 290 5.52 8.81 -1.55
N LYS A 291 5.67 7.48 -1.60
CA LYS A 291 4.57 6.53 -1.44
C LYS A 291 4.00 6.54 -0.01
N VAL A 292 4.87 6.69 1.00
CA VAL A 292 4.44 6.79 2.40
C VAL A 292 3.86 8.18 2.71
N ILE A 293 4.45 9.27 2.20
CA ILE A 293 3.87 10.63 2.33
C ILE A 293 2.48 10.70 1.69
N SER A 294 2.26 10.05 0.54
CA SER A 294 0.95 9.94 -0.10
C SER A 294 -0.06 9.13 0.73
N MET A 295 0.38 8.08 1.44
CA MET A 295 -0.46 7.30 2.36
C MET A 295 -0.90 8.12 3.58
N LEU A 296 -0.02 9.01 4.05
CA LEU A 296 -0.26 9.87 5.22
C LEU A 296 -1.20 11.03 4.95
N GLU A 297 -1.15 11.64 3.77
CA GLU A 297 -2.08 12.71 3.36
C GLU A 297 -3.52 12.19 3.19
N ALA A 298 -3.71 10.91 2.89
CA ALA A 298 -5.02 10.28 2.74
C ALA A 298 -5.74 10.02 4.08
N ILE A 299 -4.98 9.81 5.18
CA ILE A 299 -5.53 9.41 6.49
C ILE A 299 -5.81 10.65 7.40
N GLY A 300 -5.37 11.84 6.99
CA GLY A 300 -5.25 13.04 7.84
C GLY A 300 -6.35 14.12 7.78
N LYS A 301 -7.59 13.84 7.38
CA LYS A 301 -8.68 14.85 7.48
C LYS A 301 -9.69 14.53 8.59
N PRO A 302 -9.72 15.30 9.68
CA PRO A 302 -10.96 15.54 10.41
C PRO A 302 -11.84 16.55 9.63
N VAL A 303 -13.12 16.23 9.51
CA VAL A 303 -14.18 17.17 9.14
C VAL A 303 -14.43 18.05 10.37
N ALA A 304 -14.00 19.32 10.30
CA ALA A 304 -14.44 20.32 11.26
C ALA A 304 -15.82 20.84 10.83
N CYS A 305 -16.78 20.79 11.76
CA CYS A 305 -18.03 21.54 11.68
C CYS A 305 -17.73 23.04 11.55
N CYS A 306 -18.61 23.71 10.82
CA CYS A 306 -18.58 25.12 10.49
C CYS A 306 -18.46 26.04 11.71
N SER A 307 -17.60 27.05 11.60
CA SER A 307 -17.98 28.42 11.89
C SER A 307 -17.31 29.33 10.85
N GLU A 308 -18.13 30.13 10.19
CA GLU A 308 -17.73 31.23 9.32
C GLU A 308 -16.87 32.21 10.13
N GLU A 309 -15.76 32.67 9.56
CA GLU A 309 -15.21 34.04 9.68
C GLU A 309 -13.82 34.09 9.02
N GLU A 310 -13.73 34.90 7.95
CA GLU A 310 -12.60 35.82 7.65
C GLU A 310 -11.22 35.21 7.31
N MET A 311 -10.38 35.73 6.40
CA MET A 311 -10.37 36.91 5.54
C MET A 311 -9.37 36.61 4.41
N GLU A 312 -9.54 37.26 3.26
CA GLU A 312 -8.49 37.43 2.25
C GLU A 312 -7.22 38.00 2.87
N GLU A 313 -6.03 37.60 2.40
CA GLU A 313 -5.00 38.59 2.10
C GLU A 313 -3.90 38.05 1.17
N THR A 314 -3.60 38.92 0.21
CA THR A 314 -2.71 38.80 -0.93
C THR A 314 -1.24 39.11 -0.57
N LYS A 315 -0.36 38.78 -1.54
CA LYS A 315 1.06 39.16 -1.69
C LYS A 315 1.48 40.52 -1.08
N GLU A 316 2.65 40.54 -0.44
CA GLU A 316 3.69 41.60 -0.47
C GLU A 316 4.94 41.04 0.25
N GLU A 317 6.06 40.78 -0.45
CA GLU A 317 7.19 41.69 -0.71
C GLU A 317 8.04 42.10 0.52
N GLU A 318 9.30 41.65 0.47
CA GLU A 318 10.55 42.38 0.73
C GLU A 318 10.66 43.49 1.80
N ARG A 319 11.75 43.37 2.59
CA ARG A 319 12.53 44.39 3.34
C ARG A 319 12.07 44.76 4.76
N HIS A 320 12.89 44.40 5.75
CA HIS A 320 13.82 45.37 6.38
C HIS A 320 14.87 44.68 7.27
N LYS A 321 16.11 45.16 7.15
CA LYS A 321 17.28 44.88 8.01
C LYS A 321 17.37 45.91 9.15
N HIS A 322 18.05 45.49 10.23
CA HIS A 322 18.64 46.26 11.36
C HIS A 322 17.64 46.87 12.37
N ASN A 323 17.86 46.85 13.69
CA ASN A 323 19.12 47.12 14.41
C ASN A 323 19.09 46.64 15.90
N GLY A 324 20.28 46.42 16.48
CA GLY A 324 20.72 46.54 17.90
C GLY A 324 20.09 45.67 19.01
N GLU A 325 20.80 44.69 19.60
CA GLU A 325 21.77 44.79 20.73
C GLU A 325 21.17 45.13 22.12
N ARG A 326 21.05 44.13 23.02
CA ARG A 326 21.87 43.94 24.26
C ARG A 326 21.19 43.06 25.34
N HIS A 327 21.97 42.07 25.78
CA HIS A 327 22.10 41.45 27.11
C HIS A 327 20.90 41.40 28.06
N ARG A 328 20.56 40.19 28.52
CA ARG A 328 21.13 39.61 29.76
C ARG A 328 20.71 38.14 29.92
N GLU A 329 21.70 37.33 30.27
CA GLU A 329 21.54 35.96 30.75
C GLU A 329 20.77 35.97 32.07
N HIS A 330 19.69 35.21 32.13
CA HIS A 330 19.19 34.59 33.35
C HIS A 330 18.77 33.18 32.96
N GLU A 331 19.59 32.21 33.35
CA GLU A 331 19.23 30.79 33.39
C GLU A 331 18.14 30.62 34.45
N GLU A 332 16.88 30.79 34.04
CA GLU A 332 15.79 30.07 34.67
C GLU A 332 15.61 28.76 33.91
N VAL A 333 15.98 27.65 34.54
CA VAL A 333 15.49 26.33 34.15
C VAL A 333 13.99 26.31 34.46
N GLN A 334 13.21 26.91 33.58
CA GLN A 334 11.78 26.66 33.51
C GLN A 334 11.65 25.21 33.05
N GLU A 335 11.12 24.34 33.92
CA GLU A 335 10.52 23.08 33.51
C GLU A 335 9.47 23.43 32.44
N LYS A 336 9.89 23.36 31.17
CA LYS A 336 8.97 23.49 30.05
C LYS A 336 7.95 22.37 30.20
N GLU A 337 6.69 22.75 30.42
CA GLU A 337 5.56 21.83 30.40
C GLU A 337 5.70 20.93 29.16
N LYS A 338 5.84 19.61 29.40
CA LYS A 338 5.99 18.64 28.31
C LYS A 338 4.76 18.73 27.42
N LYS A 339 4.96 19.13 26.17
CA LYS A 339 3.87 19.28 25.21
C LYS A 339 3.32 17.90 24.83
N VAL A 340 2.03 17.69 25.07
CA VAL A 340 1.32 16.44 24.72
C VAL A 340 0.40 16.68 23.52
N TYR A 341 0.47 15.80 22.52
CA TYR A 341 -0.33 15.85 21.31
C TYR A 341 -1.44 14.79 21.38
N LYS A 342 -2.68 15.18 21.05
CA LYS A 342 -3.79 14.22 20.91
C LYS A 342 -3.91 13.78 19.47
N VAL A 343 -3.77 12.48 19.22
CA VAL A 343 -3.74 11.87 17.89
C VAL A 343 -4.87 10.87 17.75
N LEU A 344 -5.62 10.94 16.65
CA LEU A 344 -6.67 9.97 16.35
C LEU A 344 -6.04 8.64 15.89
N GLY A 345 -6.45 7.53 16.51
CA GLY A 345 -6.05 6.18 16.14
C GLY A 345 -6.44 5.83 14.70
N ARG A 346 -5.56 5.10 14.02
CA ARG A 346 -5.70 4.64 12.64
C ARG A 346 -6.37 3.27 12.51
N LEU A 347 -6.14 2.38 13.46
CA LEU A 347 -6.65 1.00 13.49
C LEU A 347 -7.93 0.86 14.32
N THR A 348 -8.35 1.90 15.04
CA THR A 348 -9.51 1.82 15.93
C THR A 348 -10.80 2.17 15.21
N ALA A 349 -11.73 1.21 15.11
CA ALA A 349 -13.09 1.42 14.59
C ALA A 349 -13.93 2.43 15.40
N GLN A 350 -13.48 2.81 16.61
CA GLN A 350 -14.22 3.66 17.56
C GLN A 350 -13.67 5.10 17.66
N GLY A 351 -12.76 5.52 16.79
CA GLY A 351 -12.21 6.88 16.81
C GLY A 351 -11.48 7.22 18.11
N LYS A 352 -10.78 6.24 18.70
CA LYS A 352 -10.03 6.42 19.94
C LYS A 352 -8.89 7.42 19.71
N THR A 353 -8.59 8.24 20.72
CA THR A 353 -7.47 9.17 20.67
C THR A 353 -6.35 8.72 21.60
N TYR A 354 -5.12 8.96 21.16
CA TYR A 354 -3.87 8.61 21.82
C TYR A 354 -3.09 9.87 22.16
N GLN A 355 -2.36 9.83 23.26
CA GLN A 355 -1.47 10.91 23.67
C GLN A 355 -0.06 10.60 23.20
N VAL A 356 0.53 11.50 22.44
CA VAL A 356 1.93 11.44 21.99
C VAL A 356 2.68 12.53 22.74
N ASP A 357 3.70 12.16 23.51
CA ASP A 357 4.53 13.09 24.25
C ASP A 357 5.88 13.34 23.53
N GLU A 358 6.67 14.28 24.06
CA GLU A 358 7.99 14.57 23.49
C GLU A 358 8.96 13.40 23.57
N ASP A 359 8.76 12.46 24.49
CA ASP A 359 9.68 11.33 24.68
C ASP A 359 9.43 10.25 23.62
N GLU A 360 8.17 9.99 23.24
CA GLU A 360 7.82 9.21 22.05
C GLU A 360 8.44 9.85 20.79
N LEU A 361 8.33 11.17 20.65
CA LEU A 361 8.91 11.86 19.49
C LEU A 361 10.44 11.70 19.44
N LYS A 362 11.13 11.82 20.57
CA LYS A 362 12.59 11.58 20.66
C LYS A 362 12.95 10.14 20.31
N ARG A 363 12.19 9.14 20.78
CA ARG A 363 12.42 7.73 20.43
C ARG A 363 12.25 7.49 18.93
N ARG A 364 11.24 8.09 18.30
CA ARG A 364 11.05 8.03 16.84
C ARG A 364 12.18 8.67 16.05
N VAL A 365 12.66 9.82 16.53
CA VAL A 365 13.86 10.46 15.95
C VAL A 365 15.04 9.50 16.00
N LYS A 366 15.28 8.85 17.14
CA LYS A 366 16.40 7.94 17.33
C LYS A 366 16.27 6.61 16.58
N GLY A 367 15.08 6.01 16.57
CA GLY A 367 14.82 4.69 15.99
C GLY A 367 14.66 4.71 14.47
N GLU A 368 13.94 5.70 13.95
CA GLU A 368 13.50 5.70 12.55
C GLU A 368 14.13 6.81 11.72
N ASN A 369 14.78 7.80 12.36
CA ASN A 369 15.24 9.01 11.69
C ASN A 369 14.10 9.66 10.88
N MET A 370 12.94 9.75 11.53
CA MET A 370 11.67 10.15 10.94
C MET A 370 11.70 11.59 10.41
N SER A 371 11.29 11.79 9.15
CA SER A 371 11.27 13.13 8.54
C SER A 371 10.25 14.07 9.19
N THR A 372 10.49 15.38 9.12
CA THR A 372 9.56 16.40 9.64
C THR A 372 8.15 16.26 9.06
N ASN A 373 8.03 15.80 7.81
CA ASN A 373 6.73 15.59 7.17
C ASN A 373 5.98 14.39 7.77
N MET A 374 6.70 13.30 8.06
CA MET A 374 6.14 12.12 8.71
C MET A 374 5.67 12.45 10.13
N PHE A 375 6.44 13.22 10.89
CA PHE A 375 6.02 13.70 12.20
C PHE A 375 4.75 14.53 12.12
N ARG A 376 4.71 15.51 11.21
CA ARG A 376 3.50 16.35 11.02
C ARG A 376 2.27 15.52 10.68
N ALA A 377 2.43 14.46 9.90
CA ALA A 377 1.33 13.57 9.58
C ALA A 377 0.92 12.65 10.74
N LEU A 378 1.87 12.23 11.58
CA LEU A 378 1.59 11.43 12.78
C LEU A 378 0.78 12.26 13.78
N ILE A 379 1.29 13.43 14.18
CA ILE A 379 0.65 14.27 15.21
C ILE A 379 -0.41 15.26 14.68
N ARG A 380 -0.57 15.34 13.35
CA ARG A 380 -1.56 16.20 12.65
C ARG A 380 -1.47 17.70 13.01
N VAL A 381 -0.26 18.22 13.17
CA VAL A 381 -0.04 19.65 13.53
C VAL A 381 0.61 20.49 12.40
N GLY A 382 0.42 21.81 12.50
CA GLY A 382 1.08 22.78 11.63
C GLY A 382 2.60 22.82 11.86
N LYS A 383 3.37 23.29 10.86
CA LYS A 383 4.85 23.33 10.93
C LYS A 383 5.37 24.13 12.14
N LYS A 384 4.64 25.17 12.53
CA LYS A 384 4.95 26.04 13.70
C LYS A 384 4.82 25.31 15.04
N ASP A 385 4.07 24.21 15.08
CA ASP A 385 3.73 23.48 16.30
C ASP A 385 4.58 22.21 16.49
N VAL A 386 5.45 21.90 15.52
CA VAL A 386 6.40 20.78 15.56
C VAL A 386 7.56 21.11 16.50
N PRO A 387 8.00 20.19 17.37
CA PRO A 387 9.13 20.43 18.28
C PRO A 387 10.42 20.86 17.57
N PRO A 388 11.18 21.84 18.11
CA PRO A 388 12.40 22.35 17.48
C PRO A 388 13.48 21.30 17.23
N ASN A 389 13.60 20.30 18.10
CA ASN A 389 14.53 19.16 17.96
C ASN A 389 14.22 18.28 16.73
N VAL A 390 12.98 18.27 16.25
CA VAL A 390 12.57 17.58 15.01
C VAL A 390 12.83 18.44 13.76
N LEU A 391 12.78 19.77 13.90
CA LEU A 391 13.03 20.73 12.81
C LEU A 391 14.51 20.86 12.43
N GLN A 392 15.42 20.47 13.32
CA GLN A 392 16.87 20.56 13.14
C GLN A 392 17.48 19.35 12.42
N GLN A 393 16.68 18.35 12.04
CA GLN A 393 17.20 17.16 11.37
C GLN A 393 17.67 17.42 9.93
N PRO A 394 18.75 16.75 9.48
CA PRO A 394 19.23 16.85 8.12
C PRO A 394 18.21 16.31 7.11
N LYS A 395 17.88 17.12 6.09
CA LYS A 395 16.84 16.84 5.07
C LYS A 395 17.08 15.59 4.18
N LYS A 396 18.19 14.86 4.35
CA LYS A 396 18.69 13.84 3.40
C LYS A 396 19.01 12.47 4.04
N ALA A 397 18.64 12.23 5.28
CA ALA A 397 18.92 10.94 5.92
C ALA A 397 17.77 9.95 5.65
N LYS A 398 18.10 8.72 5.21
CA LYS A 398 17.12 7.67 4.86
C LYS A 398 16.27 7.32 6.10
N THR A 399 14.95 7.50 6.03
CA THR A 399 14.03 7.11 7.11
C THR A 399 13.93 5.57 7.13
N LYS A 400 14.12 4.94 8.28
CA LYS A 400 13.82 3.51 8.47
C LYS A 400 12.31 3.40 8.75
N VAL A 401 11.54 3.00 7.74
CA VAL A 401 10.08 2.90 7.84
C VAL A 401 9.68 1.44 8.05
N THR A 402 8.84 1.18 9.04
CA THR A 402 8.17 -0.10 9.28
C THR A 402 6.64 0.07 9.15
N ILE A 403 5.90 -1.04 9.19
CA ILE A 403 4.43 -0.98 9.23
C ILE A 403 3.91 -0.26 10.48
N PHE A 404 4.67 -0.30 11.57
CA PHE A 404 4.32 0.32 12.86
C PHE A 404 4.59 1.83 12.87
N SER A 405 5.42 2.37 11.97
CA SER A 405 5.74 3.82 11.90
C SER A 405 4.50 4.71 11.73
N THR A 406 3.39 4.13 11.26
CA THR A 406 2.12 4.81 11.10
C THR A 406 1.31 4.93 12.40
N LEU A 407 1.51 4.03 13.36
CA LEU A 407 0.77 3.97 14.62
C LEU A 407 1.44 4.84 15.66
N THR A 408 0.67 5.40 16.60
CA THR A 408 1.24 5.94 17.85
C THR A 408 1.70 4.80 18.77
N GLU A 409 2.62 5.05 19.71
CA GLU A 409 3.05 4.02 20.67
C GLU A 409 1.84 3.46 21.46
N GLY A 410 0.95 4.33 21.93
CA GLY A 410 -0.26 3.89 22.63
C GLY A 410 -1.21 3.06 21.77
N GLU A 411 -1.27 3.33 20.47
CA GLU A 411 -2.05 2.54 19.52
C GLU A 411 -1.42 1.17 19.24
N ALA A 412 -0.11 1.14 19.11
CA ALA A 412 0.66 -0.09 18.97
C ALA A 412 0.54 -1.00 20.22
N GLU A 413 0.53 -0.42 21.42
CA GLU A 413 0.26 -1.15 22.67
C GLU A 413 -1.17 -1.71 22.73
N ASP A 414 -2.17 -0.95 22.27
CA ASP A 414 -3.55 -1.44 22.21
C ASP A 414 -3.71 -2.57 21.21
N LEU A 415 -3.00 -2.51 20.07
CA LEU A 415 -2.94 -3.61 19.12
C LEU A 415 -2.34 -4.88 19.76
N ALA A 416 -1.26 -4.72 20.53
CA ALA A 416 -0.65 -5.83 21.28
C ALA A 416 -1.59 -6.42 22.34
N LYS A 417 -2.37 -5.57 23.05
CA LYS A 417 -3.42 -6.02 23.97
C LYS A 417 -4.51 -6.82 23.24
N GLY A 418 -4.96 -6.34 22.09
CA GLY A 418 -5.93 -7.04 21.24
C GLY A 418 -5.42 -8.42 20.81
N PHE A 419 -4.14 -8.51 20.45
CA PHE A 419 -3.48 -9.79 20.16
C PHE A 419 -3.49 -10.74 21.38
N GLY A 420 -3.12 -10.26 22.58
CA GLY A 420 -3.17 -11.06 23.80
C GLY A 420 -4.58 -11.57 24.17
N MET A 421 -5.59 -10.72 23.98
CA MET A 421 -7.00 -11.12 24.14
C MET A 421 -7.41 -12.20 23.14
N ALA A 422 -6.97 -12.09 21.89
CA ALA A 422 -7.24 -13.08 20.86
C ALA A 422 -6.59 -14.44 21.19
N LEU A 423 -5.34 -14.46 21.66
CA LEU A 423 -4.69 -15.68 22.14
C LEU A 423 -5.53 -16.37 23.21
N THR A 424 -5.94 -15.62 24.24
CA THR A 424 -6.72 -16.16 25.36
C THR A 424 -8.09 -16.70 24.92
N LYS A 425 -8.71 -16.06 23.92
CA LYS A 425 -10.06 -16.41 23.45
C LYS A 425 -10.08 -17.58 22.47
N HIS A 426 -9.08 -17.65 21.60
CA HIS A 426 -9.12 -18.51 20.41
C HIS A 426 -8.17 -19.70 20.45
N VAL A 427 -7.19 -19.72 21.35
CA VAL A 427 -6.25 -20.84 21.48
C VAL A 427 -6.74 -21.82 22.56
N PRO A 428 -7.07 -23.07 22.21
CA PRO A 428 -7.42 -24.10 23.18
C PRO A 428 -6.19 -24.47 24.03
N LYS A 429 -6.26 -24.23 25.33
CA LYS A 429 -5.12 -24.42 26.26
C LYS A 429 -4.70 -25.88 26.38
N ASP A 430 -5.67 -26.78 26.32
CA ASP A 430 -5.51 -28.24 26.35
C ASP A 430 -4.77 -28.77 25.13
N GLN A 431 -5.02 -28.21 23.95
CA GLN A 431 -4.32 -28.59 22.73
C GLN A 431 -2.88 -28.05 22.69
N LEU A 432 -2.64 -26.89 23.31
CA LEU A 432 -1.34 -26.24 23.32
C LEU A 432 -0.27 -27.06 24.06
N LEU A 433 -0.67 -27.78 25.12
CA LEU A 433 0.24 -28.61 25.93
C LEU A 433 0.31 -30.07 25.43
N SER A 434 -0.40 -30.40 24.35
CA SER A 434 -0.43 -31.75 23.82
C SER A 434 0.98 -32.24 23.45
N GLY A 435 1.37 -33.38 24.02
CA GLY A 435 2.70 -33.98 23.77
C GLY A 435 3.82 -33.46 24.67
N ILE A 436 3.55 -32.57 25.63
CA ILE A 436 4.51 -32.16 26.67
C ILE A 436 4.28 -33.03 27.92
N PRO A 437 5.26 -33.82 28.38
CA PRO A 437 5.16 -34.59 29.62
C PRO A 437 4.98 -33.67 30.85
N GLU A 438 4.18 -34.10 31.83
CA GLU A 438 3.89 -33.30 33.04
C GLU A 438 5.16 -32.99 33.85
N GLU A 439 6.11 -33.93 33.87
CA GLU A 439 7.42 -33.79 34.51
C GLU A 439 8.29 -32.67 33.90
N ASP A 440 8.06 -32.32 32.63
CA ASP A 440 8.81 -31.30 31.90
C ASP A 440 8.20 -29.90 32.05
N ILE A 441 6.95 -29.81 32.53
CA ILE A 441 6.24 -28.53 32.71
C ILE A 441 7.02 -27.55 33.60
N PRO A 442 7.57 -27.95 34.78
CA PRO A 442 8.32 -27.02 35.63
C PRO A 442 9.60 -26.50 34.97
N ALA A 443 10.30 -27.33 34.19
CA ALA A 443 11.51 -26.91 33.48
C ALA A 443 11.19 -25.96 32.32
N THR A 444 10.11 -26.27 31.59
CA THR A 444 9.60 -25.44 30.49
C THR A 444 9.13 -24.08 31.01
N LEU A 445 8.41 -24.05 32.13
CA LEU A 445 7.94 -22.81 32.77
C LEU A 445 9.10 -21.90 33.15
N ARG A 446 10.15 -22.43 33.81
CA ARG A 446 11.36 -21.65 34.13
C ARG A 446 12.03 -21.07 32.88
N THR A 447 12.03 -21.82 31.79
CA THR A 447 12.61 -21.37 30.51
C THR A 447 11.79 -20.21 29.93
N ILE A 448 10.47 -20.31 29.96
CA ILE A 448 9.55 -19.25 29.51
C ILE A 448 9.71 -17.99 30.37
N GLU A 449 9.74 -18.14 31.68
CA GLU A 449 9.95 -17.02 32.61
C GLU A 449 11.29 -16.32 32.34
N GLN A 450 12.36 -17.08 32.07
CA GLN A 450 13.66 -16.52 31.69
C GLN A 450 13.61 -15.80 30.33
N MET A 451 12.92 -16.36 29.34
CA MET A 451 12.76 -15.71 28.03
C MET A 451 11.97 -14.40 28.14
N LYS A 452 10.90 -14.38 28.94
CA LYS A 452 10.12 -13.17 29.23
C LYS A 452 10.99 -12.10 29.89
N LEU A 453 11.77 -12.48 30.91
CA LEU A 453 12.70 -11.57 31.57
C LEU A 453 13.73 -11.00 30.58
N ASN A 454 14.29 -11.84 29.70
CA ASN A 454 15.25 -11.41 28.69
C ASN A 454 14.65 -10.38 27.73
N VAL A 455 13.40 -10.58 27.30
CA VAL A 455 12.70 -9.62 26.43
C VAL A 455 12.40 -8.31 27.17
N GLN A 456 11.96 -8.38 28.43
CA GLN A 456 11.73 -7.18 29.26
C GLN A 456 13.03 -6.39 29.49
N ASN A 457 14.15 -7.09 29.65
CA ASN A 457 15.48 -6.50 29.85
C ASN A 457 16.06 -5.82 28.59
N LEU A 458 15.48 -6.03 27.41
CA LEU A 458 15.88 -5.29 26.20
C LEU A 458 15.65 -3.79 26.35
N GLY A 459 14.64 -3.41 27.14
CA GLY A 459 14.34 -2.03 27.47
C GLY A 459 13.75 -1.19 26.32
N PRO A 460 13.38 0.07 26.61
CA PRO A 460 12.64 0.96 25.72
C PRO A 460 13.45 1.50 24.52
N GLU A 461 14.72 1.13 24.43
CA GLU A 461 15.67 1.63 23.43
C GLU A 461 16.27 0.50 22.59
N SER A 462 15.73 -0.71 22.73
CA SER A 462 16.12 -1.84 21.90
C SER A 462 15.67 -1.64 20.46
N GLU A 463 16.38 -2.25 19.51
CA GLU A 463 16.01 -2.19 18.09
C GLU A 463 14.58 -2.69 17.85
N LEU A 464 14.15 -3.72 18.59
CA LEU A 464 12.79 -4.25 18.53
C LEU A 464 11.75 -3.23 19.01
N ASP A 465 11.98 -2.58 20.15
CA ASP A 465 11.04 -1.59 20.69
C ASP A 465 10.94 -0.36 19.78
N LEU A 466 12.08 0.12 19.28
CA LEU A 466 12.16 1.27 18.39
C LEU A 466 11.54 1.00 17.01
N ALA A 467 11.71 -0.20 16.45
CA ALA A 467 11.17 -0.55 15.14
C ALA A 467 9.66 -0.87 15.16
N THR A 468 9.12 -1.25 16.33
CA THR A 468 7.71 -1.67 16.47
C THR A 468 6.87 -0.70 17.30
N HIS A 469 7.47 0.38 17.80
CA HIS A 469 6.82 1.37 18.66
C HIS A 469 6.06 0.72 19.82
N ARG A 470 6.76 -0.03 20.67
CA ARG A 470 6.20 -0.76 21.83
C ARG A 470 5.41 -2.02 21.50
N PHE A 471 4.91 -2.20 20.27
CA PHE A 471 4.13 -3.39 19.93
C PHE A 471 4.89 -4.69 20.19
N GLY A 472 6.14 -4.81 19.72
CA GLY A 472 6.90 -6.06 19.76
C GLY A 472 7.11 -6.57 21.18
N PRO A 473 7.75 -5.78 22.08
CA PRO A 473 7.94 -6.19 23.47
C PRO A 473 6.63 -6.42 24.22
N THR A 474 5.61 -5.58 24.01
CA THR A 474 4.29 -5.76 24.65
C THR A 474 3.58 -7.03 24.16
N ALA A 475 3.62 -7.33 22.86
CA ALA A 475 3.02 -8.54 22.30
C ALA A 475 3.75 -9.81 22.78
N ALA A 476 5.07 -9.75 22.89
CA ALA A 476 5.87 -10.83 23.47
C ALA A 476 5.51 -11.06 24.95
N ASP A 477 5.34 -10.00 25.74
CA ASP A 477 4.92 -10.11 27.15
C ASP A 477 3.54 -10.76 27.29
N PHE A 478 2.57 -10.37 26.44
CA PHE A 478 1.26 -11.02 26.39
C PHE A 478 1.35 -12.50 26.01
N PHE A 479 2.19 -12.83 25.03
CA PHE A 479 2.38 -14.20 24.59
C PHE A 479 3.00 -15.08 25.70
N PHE A 480 4.10 -14.63 26.32
CA PHE A 480 4.72 -15.39 27.40
C PHE A 480 3.82 -15.51 28.62
N SER A 481 3.11 -14.45 29.00
CA SER A 481 2.13 -14.51 30.09
C SER A 481 1.01 -15.50 29.80
N PHE A 482 0.54 -15.55 28.54
CA PHE A 482 -0.43 -16.56 28.11
C PHE A 482 0.12 -17.99 28.23
N LEU A 483 1.38 -18.23 27.84
CA LEU A 483 2.01 -19.55 27.98
C LEU A 483 2.17 -19.97 29.45
N GLU A 484 2.64 -19.05 30.31
CA GLU A 484 2.72 -19.27 31.76
C GLU A 484 1.36 -19.66 32.34
N ASP A 485 0.31 -18.93 31.97
CA ASP A 485 -1.08 -19.18 32.42
C ASP A 485 -1.62 -20.54 31.96
N CYS A 486 -1.16 -21.05 30.82
CA CYS A 486 -1.52 -22.39 30.35
C CYS A 486 -0.84 -23.45 31.21
N MET A 487 0.44 -23.27 31.53
CA MET A 487 1.26 -24.24 32.27
C MET A 487 1.07 -24.21 33.80
N LYS A 488 0.65 -23.08 34.37
CA LYS A 488 0.35 -22.95 35.82
C LYS A 488 -0.97 -23.64 36.19
N LYS A 489 -1.94 -23.70 35.28
CA LYS A 489 -3.24 -24.36 35.51
C LYS A 489 -3.17 -25.89 35.57
N THR A 490 -2.09 -26.49 35.07
CA THR A 490 -1.83 -27.95 35.18
C THR A 490 -1.20 -28.36 36.52
N GLN A 491 -0.78 -27.42 37.37
CA GLN A 491 -0.12 -27.73 38.65
C GLN A 491 -1.08 -27.80 39.86
N HIS A 492 -2.36 -27.48 39.68
CA HIS A 492 -3.38 -27.62 40.71
C HIS A 492 -4.62 -28.33 40.13
N PRO A 493 -4.95 -29.56 40.59
CA PRO A 493 -6.20 -30.22 40.24
C PRO A 493 -7.43 -29.50 40.82
#